data_AF-A0A1M5I543-F1
#
_entry.id   AF-A0A1M5I543-F1
#
_cell.length_a   1.000
_cell.length_b   1.000
_cell.length_c   1.000
_cell.angle_alpha   90.00
_cell.angle_beta   90.00
_cell.angle_gamma   90.00
#
_symmetry.space_group_name_H-M   'P 1'
#
loop_
_entity.id
_entity.type
_entity.pdbx_description
1 polymer ?
#
loop_
_entity_poly.entity_id
_entity_poly.type
_entity_poly.pdbx_seq_one_letter_code
_entity_poly.pdbx_strand_id
1 'polypeptide(L)'
;MGRIERLQVTNHERWGKLVKTWATGKNYLEDDNEYPLPTTMDEFKEQLAKAQVFATVPERFKQIQFVSSDQETILVRLPPKVMIADSEALLNEPGATYPLPPFYKRLFNGMEPVIPEDEKFRVHAERIGDYTISNCA
;
A
#
# COMPACT_ATOMS: atom_id res chain seq x y z
N MET A 1 1.81 21.53 12.32
CA MET A 1 0.71 20.79 11.65
C MET A 1 0.84 19.34 12.11
N GLY A 2 -0.25 18.70 12.56
CA GLY A 2 -0.19 17.31 13.04
C GLY A 2 0.22 16.34 11.92
N ARG A 3 0.85 15.22 12.28
CA ARG A 3 1.28 14.17 11.34
C ARG A 3 0.09 13.65 10.54
N ILE A 4 0.26 13.42 9.24
CA ILE A 4 -0.82 12.84 8.42
C ILE A 4 -0.92 11.33 8.67
N GLU A 5 -2.08 10.89 9.16
CA GLU A 5 -2.38 9.47 9.30
C GLU A 5 -2.40 8.77 7.92
N ARG A 6 -1.68 7.67 7.83
CA ARG A 6 -1.53 6.84 6.63
C ARG A 6 -2.35 5.56 6.77
N LEU A 7 -2.89 5.06 5.66
CA LEU A 7 -3.45 3.71 5.63
C LEU A 7 -2.31 2.72 5.85
N GLN A 8 -2.47 1.80 6.80
CA GLN A 8 -1.48 0.79 7.11
C GLN A 8 -2.11 -0.59 6.94
N VAL A 9 -1.50 -1.42 6.08
CA VAL A 9 -1.87 -2.82 5.92
C VAL A 9 -0.90 -3.67 6.73
N THR A 10 -1.41 -4.58 7.56
CA THR A 10 -0.56 -5.51 8.30
C THR A 10 -0.36 -6.80 7.51
N ASN A 11 -1.44 -7.40 7.00
CA ASN A 11 -1.39 -8.63 6.23
C ASN A 11 -1.32 -8.35 4.72
N HIS A 12 -0.11 -8.03 4.25
CA HIS A 12 0.16 -7.70 2.85
C HIS A 12 -0.14 -8.84 1.88
N GLU A 13 -0.01 -10.09 2.31
CA GLU A 13 -0.34 -11.25 1.46
C GLU A 13 -1.84 -11.33 1.21
N ARG A 14 -2.67 -11.22 2.26
CA ARG A 14 -4.13 -11.19 2.13
C ARG A 14 -4.58 -9.98 1.31
N TRP A 15 -3.97 -8.80 1.51
CA TRP A 15 -4.22 -7.63 0.67
C TRP A 15 -3.96 -7.93 -0.82
N GLY A 16 -2.78 -8.47 -1.14
CA GLY A 16 -2.44 -8.81 -2.53
C GLY A 16 -3.37 -9.85 -3.14
N LYS A 17 -3.77 -10.88 -2.37
CA LYS A 17 -4.77 -11.87 -2.80
C LYS A 17 -6.13 -11.23 -3.07
N LEU A 18 -6.60 -10.33 -2.19
CA LEU A 18 -7.86 -9.62 -2.37
C LEU A 18 -7.84 -8.73 -3.63
N VAL A 19 -6.74 -8.00 -3.89
CA VAL A 19 -6.57 -7.21 -5.12
C VAL A 19 -6.60 -8.10 -6.36
N LYS A 20 -5.93 -9.27 -6.34
CA LYS A 20 -5.98 -10.23 -7.45
C LYS A 20 -7.39 -10.77 -7.67
N THR A 21 -8.15 -10.99 -6.60
CA THR A 21 -9.56 -11.39 -6.69
C THR A 21 -10.38 -10.35 -7.43
N TRP A 22 -10.29 -9.07 -7.03
CA TRP A 22 -10.98 -7.98 -7.71
C TRP A 22 -10.56 -7.81 -9.17
N ALA A 23 -9.26 -7.89 -9.46
CA ALA A 23 -8.73 -7.63 -10.79
C ALA A 23 -9.05 -8.72 -11.83
N THR A 24 -9.26 -9.97 -11.38
CA THR A 24 -9.40 -11.13 -12.28
C THR A 24 -10.76 -11.82 -12.19
N GLY A 25 -11.55 -11.52 -11.16
CA GLY A 25 -12.80 -12.23 -10.84
C GLY A 25 -12.60 -13.63 -10.23
N LYS A 26 -11.35 -14.13 -10.09
CA LYS A 26 -11.07 -15.42 -9.46
C LYS A 26 -10.78 -15.23 -7.97
N ASN A 27 -11.40 -16.00 -7.08
CA ASN A 27 -11.06 -15.91 -5.66
C ASN A 27 -9.66 -16.48 -5.36
N TYR A 28 -8.71 -15.62 -4.96
CA TYR A 28 -7.35 -15.98 -4.52
C TYR A 28 -7.21 -16.14 -3.00
N LEU A 29 -8.27 -15.93 -2.23
CA LEU A 29 -8.27 -16.08 -0.77
C LEU A 29 -8.57 -17.51 -0.31
N GLU A 30 -8.94 -18.38 -1.27
CA GLU A 30 -9.16 -19.83 -1.09
C GLU A 30 -10.18 -20.15 0.01
N ASP A 31 -11.23 -19.34 0.07
CA ASP A 31 -12.38 -19.51 0.94
C ASP A 31 -13.69 -19.49 0.12
N ASP A 32 -14.81 -19.77 0.79
CA ASP A 32 -16.14 -19.80 0.17
C ASP A 32 -16.77 -18.39 0.04
N ASN A 33 -15.97 -17.35 0.23
CA ASN A 33 -16.45 -15.98 0.24
C ASN A 33 -16.42 -15.35 -1.16
N GLU A 34 -17.41 -14.50 -1.43
CA GLU A 34 -17.37 -13.59 -2.57
C GLU A 34 -16.83 -12.21 -2.18
N TYR A 35 -16.09 -11.60 -3.11
CA TYR A 35 -15.45 -10.30 -2.98
C TYR A 35 -15.73 -9.46 -4.24
N PRO A 36 -16.95 -8.91 -4.39
CA PRO A 36 -17.24 -7.98 -5.48
C PRO A 36 -16.37 -6.72 -5.35
N LEU A 37 -16.08 -6.01 -6.44
CA LEU A 37 -15.34 -4.75 -6.36
C LEU A 37 -16.14 -3.73 -5.53
N PRO A 38 -15.61 -3.22 -4.40
CA PRO A 38 -16.39 -2.34 -3.54
C PRO A 38 -16.54 -0.95 -4.18
N THR A 39 -17.70 -0.34 -3.95
CA THR A 39 -18.07 0.99 -4.47
C THR A 39 -18.13 2.04 -3.38
N THR A 40 -18.18 1.62 -2.12
CA THR A 40 -18.19 2.51 -0.94
C THR A 40 -17.04 2.22 0.01
N MET A 41 -16.73 3.19 0.89
CA MET A 41 -15.74 2.99 1.95
C MET A 41 -16.16 1.90 2.95
N ASP A 42 -17.46 1.73 3.19
CA ASP A 42 -17.98 0.74 4.14
C ASP A 42 -17.83 -0.67 3.59
N GLU A 43 -18.23 -0.90 2.33
CA GLU A 43 -17.98 -2.16 1.62
C GLU A 43 -16.49 -2.49 1.56
N PHE A 44 -15.64 -1.49 1.32
CA PHE A 44 -14.20 -1.68 1.34
C PHE A 44 -13.70 -2.15 2.71
N LYS A 45 -14.09 -1.46 3.80
CA LYS A 45 -13.70 -1.84 5.17
C LYS A 45 -14.23 -3.23 5.54
N GLU A 46 -15.46 -3.56 5.15
CA GLU A 46 -16.06 -4.88 5.36
C GLU A 46 -15.24 -5.98 4.66
N GLN A 47 -14.88 -5.77 3.39
CA GLN A 47 -14.09 -6.74 2.65
C GLN A 47 -12.67 -6.90 3.21
N LEU A 48 -12.04 -5.83 3.69
CA LEU A 48 -10.75 -5.92 4.38
C LEU A 48 -10.84 -6.79 5.65
N ALA A 49 -11.91 -6.66 6.42
CA ALA A 49 -12.16 -7.47 7.61
C ALA A 49 -12.44 -8.94 7.24
N LYS A 50 -13.34 -9.16 6.27
CA LYS A 50 -13.70 -10.49 5.75
C LYS A 50 -12.51 -11.24 5.18
N ALA A 51 -11.63 -10.55 4.45
CA ALA A 51 -10.41 -11.11 3.87
C ALA A 51 -9.22 -11.17 4.85
N GLN A 52 -9.40 -10.76 6.11
CA GLN A 52 -8.35 -10.76 7.15
C GLN A 52 -7.08 -9.98 6.73
N VAL A 53 -7.27 -8.84 6.06
CA VAL A 53 -6.17 -7.95 5.63
C VAL A 53 -5.55 -7.21 6.83
N PHE A 54 -6.34 -6.97 7.88
CA PHE A 54 -5.94 -6.21 9.09
C PHE A 54 -5.29 -4.87 8.74
N ALA A 55 -6.13 -3.91 8.35
CA ALA A 55 -5.69 -2.56 7.97
C ALA A 55 -6.27 -1.49 8.88
N THR A 56 -5.45 -0.47 9.18
CA THR A 56 -5.92 0.78 9.77
C THR A 56 -6.23 1.75 8.64
N VAL A 57 -7.51 2.07 8.45
CA VAL A 57 -7.99 3.01 7.42
C VAL A 57 -8.38 4.33 8.11
N PRO A 58 -7.60 5.42 7.94
CA PRO A 58 -7.92 6.72 8.53
C PRO A 58 -9.31 7.23 8.13
N GLU A 59 -10.03 7.83 9.07
CA GLU A 59 -11.40 8.33 8.87
C GLU A 59 -11.50 9.46 7.83
N ARG A 60 -10.38 10.11 7.50
CA ARG A 60 -10.31 11.13 6.44
C ARG A 60 -10.57 10.59 5.03
N PHE A 61 -10.42 9.27 4.81
CA PHE A 61 -10.74 8.66 3.52
C PHE A 61 -12.26 8.50 3.39
N LYS A 62 -12.89 9.33 2.56
CA LYS A 62 -14.34 9.35 2.35
C LYS A 62 -14.78 8.70 1.04
N GLN A 63 -13.85 8.49 0.12
CA GLN A 63 -14.11 7.96 -1.21
C GLN A 63 -13.05 6.91 -1.54
N ILE A 64 -13.46 5.94 -2.33
CA ILE A 64 -12.59 4.93 -2.90
C ILE A 64 -12.71 4.96 -4.42
N GLN A 65 -11.59 4.81 -5.12
CA GLN A 65 -11.54 4.69 -6.56
C GLN A 65 -10.66 3.52 -6.93
N PHE A 66 -11.23 2.56 -7.64
CA PHE A 66 -10.49 1.49 -8.28
C PHE A 66 -10.26 1.87 -9.73
N VAL A 67 -9.01 1.80 -10.17
CA VAL A 67 -8.61 2.07 -11.55
C VAL A 67 -7.95 0.82 -12.09
N SER A 68 -8.54 0.25 -13.13
CA SER A 68 -7.94 -0.79 -13.97
C SER A 68 -7.61 -0.19 -15.34
N SER A 69 -6.60 -0.74 -15.99
CA SER A 69 -6.22 -0.44 -17.37
C SER A 69 -6.05 -1.73 -18.15
N ASP A 70 -6.20 -1.65 -19.48
CA ASP A 70 -5.76 -2.71 -20.38
C ASP A 70 -4.23 -2.70 -20.55
N GLN A 71 -3.73 -3.55 -21.46
CA GLN A 71 -2.31 -3.67 -21.74
C GLN A 71 -1.74 -2.51 -22.58
N GLU A 72 -2.60 -1.68 -23.16
CA GLU A 72 -2.23 -0.59 -24.08
C GLU A 72 -2.26 0.78 -23.39
N THR A 73 -2.86 0.85 -22.20
CA THR A 73 -3.03 2.08 -21.42
C THR A 73 -2.03 2.15 -20.26
N ILE A 74 -1.19 3.19 -20.27
CA ILE A 74 -0.29 3.49 -19.16
C ILE A 74 -1.03 4.32 -18.10
N LEU A 75 -0.95 3.90 -16.84
CA LEU A 75 -1.42 4.67 -15.69
C LEU A 75 -0.22 5.18 -14.89
N VAL A 76 -0.08 6.51 -14.79
CA VAL A 76 0.89 7.15 -13.89
C VAL A 76 0.15 7.80 -12.73
N ARG A 77 0.37 7.31 -11.52
CA ARG A 77 -0.27 7.81 -10.29
C ARG A 77 0.60 8.89 -9.65
N LEU A 78 0.12 10.11 -9.57
CA LEU A 78 0.84 11.18 -8.86
C LEU A 78 0.44 11.21 -7.37
N PRO A 79 1.39 11.03 -6.43
CA PRO A 79 1.08 11.18 -5.01
C PRO A 79 0.67 12.62 -4.68
N PRO A 80 -0.22 12.84 -3.68
CA PRO A 80 -0.53 14.20 -3.24
C PRO A 80 0.73 14.92 -2.74
N LYS A 81 0.94 16.16 -3.17
CA LYS A 81 2.09 16.99 -2.78
C LYS A 81 2.33 17.03 -1.26
N VAL A 82 1.24 17.10 -0.49
CA VAL A 82 1.29 17.12 0.98
C VAL A 82 1.82 15.81 1.59
N MET A 83 1.59 14.66 0.93
CA MET A 83 2.11 13.37 1.39
C MET A 83 3.61 13.24 1.14
N ILE A 84 4.10 13.76 0.00
CA ILE A 84 5.53 13.82 -0.30
C ILE A 84 6.23 14.69 0.74
N ALA A 85 5.72 15.91 0.96
CA ALA A 85 6.30 16.84 1.94
C ALA A 85 6.30 16.27 3.37
N ASP A 86 5.23 15.60 3.80
CA ASP A 86 5.17 14.96 5.13
C ASP A 86 6.16 13.78 5.25
N SER A 87 6.34 13.00 4.17
CA SER A 87 7.34 11.93 4.13
C SER A 87 8.78 12.47 4.13
N GLU A 88 9.08 13.51 3.36
CA GLU A 88 10.40 14.15 3.37
C GLU A 88 10.71 14.80 4.73
N ALA A 89 9.72 15.41 5.38
CA ALA A 89 9.87 15.94 6.73
C ALA A 89 10.24 14.84 7.73
N LEU A 90 9.57 13.67 7.65
CA LEU A 90 9.89 12.51 8.49
C LEU A 90 11.29 11.96 8.21
N LEU A 91 11.68 11.85 6.94
CA LEU A 91 13.01 11.36 6.56
C LEU A 91 14.11 12.34 6.96
N ASN A 92 13.82 13.63 7.14
CA ASN A 92 14.77 14.61 7.66
C ASN A 92 14.93 14.57 9.19
N GLU A 93 14.09 13.85 9.94
CA GLU A 93 14.27 13.70 11.39
C GLU A 93 15.61 12.97 11.68
N PRO A 94 16.42 13.42 12.68
CA PRO A 94 17.68 12.77 13.02
C PRO A 94 17.50 11.29 13.36
N GLY A 95 18.30 10.41 12.73
CA GLY A 95 18.23 8.96 12.93
C GLY A 95 17.03 8.28 12.22
N ALA A 96 16.24 9.01 11.44
CA ALA A 96 15.20 8.42 10.62
C ALA A 96 15.80 7.59 9.48
N THR A 97 15.20 6.42 9.26
CA THR A 97 15.48 5.53 8.14
C THR A 97 14.22 5.37 7.29
N TYR A 98 14.38 4.93 6.05
CA TYR A 98 13.23 4.64 5.21
C TYR A 98 12.50 3.39 5.73
N PRO A 99 11.20 3.46 6.06
CA PRO A 99 10.48 2.34 6.64
C PRO A 99 10.21 1.25 5.59
N LEU A 100 10.56 0.01 5.90
CA LEU A 100 10.26 -1.15 5.08
C LEU A 100 9.03 -1.91 5.61
N PRO A 101 8.16 -2.44 4.75
CA PRO A 101 7.08 -3.32 5.15
C PRO A 101 7.57 -4.52 6.00
N PRO A 102 6.83 -4.93 7.05
CA PRO A 102 7.26 -5.98 7.97
C PRO A 102 7.55 -7.34 7.31
N PHE A 103 6.96 -7.62 6.14
CA PHE A 103 7.21 -8.88 5.44
C PHE A 103 8.65 -9.01 4.93
N TYR A 104 9.41 -7.93 4.77
CA TYR A 104 10.82 -8.00 4.40
C TYR A 104 11.64 -8.70 5.47
N LYS A 105 11.38 -8.41 6.76
CA LYS A 105 12.00 -9.12 7.88
C LYS A 105 11.80 -10.64 7.77
N ARG A 106 10.59 -11.09 7.42
CA ARG A 106 10.29 -12.52 7.19
C ARG A 106 11.12 -13.09 6.04
N LEU A 107 11.25 -12.35 4.93
CA LEU A 107 12.01 -12.79 3.75
C LEU A 107 13.52 -12.86 4.01
N PHE A 108 14.04 -12.02 4.90
CA PHE A 108 15.45 -11.99 5.29
C PHE A 108 15.71 -12.76 6.60
N ASN A 109 15.03 -13.90 6.80
CA ASN A 109 15.26 -14.81 7.93
C ASN A 109 15.19 -14.16 9.32
N GLY A 110 14.29 -13.19 9.51
CA GLY A 110 14.13 -12.47 10.76
C GLY A 110 15.07 -11.27 10.93
N MET A 111 16.04 -11.08 10.04
CA MET A 111 16.87 -9.88 10.02
C MET A 111 16.03 -8.70 9.58
N GLU A 112 16.01 -7.64 10.38
CA GLU A 112 15.36 -6.39 10.00
C GLU A 112 16.25 -5.66 8.99
N PRO A 113 15.89 -5.58 7.71
CA PRO A 113 16.65 -4.77 6.77
C PRO A 113 16.49 -3.30 7.16
N VAL A 114 17.63 -2.61 7.32
CA VAL A 114 17.66 -1.18 7.62
C VAL A 114 18.26 -0.46 6.43
N ILE A 115 17.53 0.54 5.92
CA ILE A 115 18.06 1.41 4.87
C ILE A 115 19.05 2.39 5.53
N PRO A 116 20.29 2.49 5.01
CA PRO A 116 21.26 3.48 5.48
C PRO A 116 20.70 4.90 5.43
N GLU A 117 21.11 5.74 6.39
CA GLU A 117 20.56 7.09 6.52
C GLU A 117 20.84 7.96 5.29
N ASP A 118 21.99 7.79 4.66
CA ASP A 118 22.39 8.47 3.43
C ASP A 118 21.64 7.98 2.18
N GLU A 119 21.04 6.79 2.22
CA GLU A 119 20.26 6.21 1.12
C GLU A 119 18.75 6.50 1.23
N LYS A 120 18.26 7.02 2.36
CA LYS A 120 16.81 7.11 2.65
C LYS A 120 16.01 7.93 1.62
N PHE A 121 16.57 9.01 1.09
CA PHE A 121 15.93 9.83 0.06
C PHE A 121 15.99 9.19 -1.32
N ARG A 122 17.07 8.46 -1.62
CA ARG A 122 17.16 7.69 -2.85
C ARG A 122 16.13 6.58 -2.87
N VAL A 123 16.02 5.79 -1.79
CA VAL A 123 14.97 4.76 -1.65
C VAL A 123 13.58 5.38 -1.71
N HIS A 124 13.37 6.58 -1.12
CA HIS A 124 12.10 7.28 -1.26
C HIS A 124 11.74 7.55 -2.74
N ALA A 125 12.67 8.08 -3.52
CA ALA A 125 12.47 8.33 -4.96
C ALA A 125 12.27 7.03 -5.75
N GLU A 126 13.07 5.99 -5.49
CA GLU A 126 12.96 4.68 -6.14
C GLU A 126 11.60 4.03 -5.87
N ARG A 127 11.11 4.10 -4.62
CA ARG A 127 9.79 3.58 -4.25
C ARG A 127 8.67 4.35 -4.93
N ILE A 128 8.73 5.68 -4.99
CA ILE A 128 7.76 6.48 -5.76
C ILE A 128 7.79 6.05 -7.23
N GLY A 129 8.98 5.92 -7.84
CA GLY A 129 9.11 5.47 -9.21
C GLY A 129 8.44 4.12 -9.46
N ASP A 130 8.62 3.16 -8.57
CA ASP A 130 8.03 1.83 -8.66
C ASP A 130 6.48 1.85 -8.53
N TYR A 131 5.94 2.32 -7.39
CA TYR A 131 4.50 2.16 -7.14
C TYR A 131 3.60 3.07 -8.00
N THR A 132 4.17 4.07 -8.67
CA THR A 132 3.39 5.04 -9.45
C THR A 132 3.15 4.61 -10.90
N ILE A 133 3.92 3.66 -11.43
CA ILE A 133 3.82 3.23 -12.84
C ILE A 133 3.71 1.71 -13.01
N SER A 134 4.23 0.91 -12.07
CA SER A 134 4.22 -0.56 -12.18
C SER A 134 2.78 -1.10 -12.16
N ASN A 135 2.44 -1.99 -13.11
CA ASN A 135 1.12 -2.65 -13.20
C ASN A 135 1.04 -3.97 -12.41
N CYS A 136 2.15 -4.70 -12.33
CA CYS A 136 2.34 -5.89 -11.49
C CYS A 136 3.84 -6.20 -11.37
N ALA A 137 4.21 -7.08 -10.43
CA ALA A 137 5.59 -7.49 -10.14
C ALA A 137 6.20 -8.40 -11.21
#